data_AF-A0A496U5B8-F1
#
_entry.id   AF-A0A496U5B8-F1
#
_cell.length_a   1.000
_cell.length_b   1.000
_cell.length_c   1.000
_cell.angle_alpha   90.00
_cell.angle_beta   90.00
_cell.angle_gamma   90.00
#
_symmetry.space_group_name_H-M   'P 1'
#
loop_
_entity.id
_entity.type
_entity.pdbx_description
1 polymer ?
#
loop_
_entity_poly.entity_id
_entity_poly.type
_entity_poly.pdbx_seq_one_letter_code
_entity_poly.pdbx_strand_id
1 'polypeptide(L)'
;ETELPGDTELVLKLKAPKRFNVQVPGFLLYELIEEIRARINRGLRVAEEALRGVESEGKEKSINRLRNKYREALRSGIIDSKEDVDLILLALELDGAIVTSDEGVKRWAEKLGIRLIQPKALKSIMEG
;
A
#
# COMPACT_ATOMS: atom_id res chain seq x y z
N GLU A 1 -19.97 1.63 15.52
CA GLU A 1 -19.38 2.95 15.24
C GLU A 1 -18.69 3.42 16.50
N THR A 2 -17.40 3.75 16.43
CA THR A 2 -16.64 4.22 17.58
C THR A 2 -16.59 5.74 17.48
N GLU A 3 -17.50 6.42 18.17
CA GLU A 3 -17.44 7.87 18.34
C GLU A 3 -16.28 8.22 19.28
N LEU A 4 -15.50 9.25 18.92
CA LEU A 4 -14.41 9.74 19.73
C LEU A 4 -14.93 10.80 20.72
N PRO A 5 -14.45 10.84 21.98
CA PRO A 5 -14.92 11.80 22.99
C PRO A 5 -14.72 13.27 22.56
N GLY A 6 -15.64 14.15 22.95
CA GLY A 6 -15.61 15.58 22.58
C GLY A 6 -14.49 16.41 23.25
N ASP A 7 -13.81 15.86 24.26
CA ASP A 7 -12.65 16.43 24.95
C ASP A 7 -11.31 15.93 24.38
N THR A 8 -11.32 15.34 23.17
CA THR A 8 -10.09 14.84 22.52
C THR A 8 -9.19 15.99 22.07
N GLU A 9 -7.97 16.05 22.60
CA GLU A 9 -6.92 16.94 22.11
C GLU A 9 -6.14 16.32 20.93
N LEU A 10 -5.95 17.07 19.84
CA LEU A 10 -5.24 16.63 18.64
C LEU A 10 -3.89 17.35 18.49
N VAL A 11 -2.80 16.57 18.38
CA VAL A 11 -1.48 17.09 18.03
C VAL A 11 -1.11 16.70 16.61
N LEU A 12 -0.96 17.69 15.74
CA LEU A 12 -0.55 17.50 14.35
C LEU A 12 0.96 17.68 14.19
N LYS A 13 1.64 16.65 13.69
CA LYS A 13 3.08 16.69 13.35
C LYS A 13 3.27 16.43 11.87
N LEU A 14 3.63 17.47 11.13
CA LEU A 14 3.91 17.39 9.69
C LEU A 14 5.39 17.16 9.46
N LYS A 15 5.78 15.93 9.14
CA LYS A 15 7.16 15.56 8.78
C LYS A 15 7.20 14.26 8.00
N ALA A 16 8.33 14.00 7.32
CA ALA A 16 8.63 12.68 6.79
C ALA A 16 9.11 11.72 7.92
N PRO A 17 8.94 10.39 7.75
CA PRO A 17 9.52 9.42 8.67
C PRO A 17 11.05 9.43 8.59
N LYS A 18 11.71 9.00 9.66
CA LYS A 18 13.17 8.80 9.70
C LYS A 18 13.60 7.56 8.90
N ARG A 19 13.47 7.59 7.57
CA ARG A 19 13.69 6.43 6.66
C ARG A 19 14.96 5.60 6.91
N PHE A 20 16.04 6.21 7.39
CA PHE A 20 17.31 5.51 7.64
C PHE A 20 17.39 4.80 8.99
N ASN A 21 16.61 5.24 9.99
CA ASN A 21 16.73 4.82 11.39
C ASN A 21 15.36 4.39 11.97
N VAL A 22 14.49 3.76 11.18
CA VAL A 22 13.24 3.18 11.69
C VAL A 22 13.46 1.73 12.10
N GLN A 23 13.07 1.37 13.32
CA GLN A 23 12.92 -0.03 13.70
C GLN A 23 11.56 -0.53 13.23
N VAL A 24 11.56 -1.60 12.44
CA VAL A 24 10.34 -2.23 11.96
C VAL A 24 10.29 -3.70 12.35
N PRO A 25 9.09 -4.26 12.59
CA PRO A 25 8.95 -5.69 12.80
C PRO A 25 9.46 -6.50 11.60
N GLY A 26 10.19 -7.58 11.87
CA GLY A 26 10.78 -8.41 10.80
C GLY A 26 9.75 -9.01 9.84
N PHE A 27 8.50 -9.23 10.28
CA PHE A 27 7.43 -9.76 9.43
C PHE A 27 7.14 -8.88 8.20
N LEU A 28 7.39 -7.56 8.27
CA LEU A 28 7.26 -6.67 7.12
C LEU A 28 8.12 -7.12 5.94
N LEU A 29 9.32 -7.61 6.22
CA LEU A 29 10.23 -8.12 5.19
C LEU A 29 9.67 -9.39 4.56
N TYR A 30 9.11 -10.30 5.37
CA TYR A 30 8.51 -11.54 4.85
C TYR A 30 7.31 -11.25 3.95
N GLU A 31 6.43 -10.34 4.37
CA GLU A 31 5.28 -9.89 3.57
C GLU A 31 5.72 -9.24 2.25
N LEU A 32 6.74 -8.37 2.30
CA LEU A 32 7.31 -7.78 1.09
C LEU A 32 7.83 -8.85 0.12
N ILE A 33 8.53 -9.86 0.63
CA ILE A 33 9.06 -10.96 -0.18
C ILE A 33 7.93 -11.77 -0.82
N GLU A 34 6.88 -12.11 -0.07
CA GLU A 34 5.72 -12.82 -0.61
C GLU A 34 4.99 -12.00 -1.68
N GLU A 35 4.84 -10.70 -1.46
CA GLU A 35 4.20 -9.81 -2.43
C GLU A 35 5.02 -9.67 -3.71
N ILE A 36 6.34 -9.49 -3.60
CA ILE A 36 7.25 -9.45 -4.76
C ILE A 36 7.19 -10.78 -5.52
N ARG A 37 7.20 -11.92 -4.83
CA ARG A 37 7.08 -13.24 -5.45
C ARG A 37 5.77 -13.37 -6.22
N ALA A 38 4.65 -12.96 -5.63
CA ALA A 38 3.35 -12.98 -6.29
C ALA A 38 3.31 -12.07 -7.54
N ARG A 39 3.95 -10.90 -7.49
CA ARG A 39 4.07 -9.99 -8.65
C ARG A 39 4.92 -10.60 -9.76
N ILE A 40 6.08 -11.18 -9.44
CA ILE A 40 6.95 -11.86 -10.41
C ILE A 40 6.21 -13.02 -11.09
N ASN A 41 5.49 -13.84 -10.33
CA ASN A 41 4.71 -14.96 -10.88
C ASN A 41 3.59 -14.49 -11.82
N ARG A 42 2.93 -13.37 -11.53
CA ARG A 42 1.95 -12.76 -12.44
C ARG A 42 2.61 -12.23 -13.71
N GLY A 43 3.76 -11.56 -13.58
CA GLY A 43 4.55 -11.10 -14.71
C GLY A 43 4.97 -12.24 -15.65
N LEU A 44 5.38 -13.38 -15.10
CA LEU A 44 5.72 -14.59 -15.86
C LEU A 44 4.52 -15.08 -16.69
N ARG A 45 3.33 -15.20 -16.08
CA ARG A 45 2.12 -15.62 -16.80
C ARG A 45 1.77 -14.67 -17.95
N VAL A 46 1.92 -13.36 -17.74
CA VAL A 46 1.70 -12.37 -18.80
C VAL A 46 2.68 -12.56 -19.95
N ALA A 47 3.95 -12.88 -19.66
CA ALA A 47 4.95 -13.18 -20.68
C ALA A 47 4.60 -14.45 -21.49
N GLU A 48 4.18 -15.52 -20.81
CA GLU A 48 3.74 -16.76 -21.46
C GLU A 48 2.51 -16.54 -22.36
N GLU A 49 1.51 -15.77 -21.89
CA GLU A 49 0.33 -15.41 -22.68
C GLU A 49 0.70 -14.61 -23.94
N ALA A 50 1.61 -13.64 -23.81
CA ALA A 50 2.02 -12.83 -24.94
C ALA A 50 2.74 -13.67 -26.00
N LEU A 51 3.56 -14.65 -25.59
CA LEU A 51 4.26 -15.56 -26.50
C LEU A 51 3.28 -16.43 -27.30
N ARG A 52 2.23 -16.95 -26.64
CA ARG A 52 1.17 -17.73 -27.30
C ARG A 52 0.40 -16.93 -28.34
N GLY A 53 0.29 -15.61 -28.16
CA GLY A 53 -0.38 -14.71 -29.10
C GLY A 53 0.48 -14.25 -30.27
N VAL A 54 1.77 -14.61 -30.36
CA VAL A 54 2.67 -14.10 -31.40
C VAL A 54 2.27 -14.57 -32.80
N GLU A 55 1.88 -15.84 -32.94
CA GLU A 55 1.47 -16.40 -34.23
C GLU A 55 0.15 -15.81 -34.73
N SER A 56 -0.76 -15.44 -33.81
CA SER A 56 -2.09 -14.92 -34.16
C SER A 56 -2.16 -13.40 -34.32
N GLU A 57 -1.46 -12.64 -33.47
CA GLU A 57 -1.55 -11.17 -33.41
C GLU A 57 -0.37 -10.47 -34.11
N GLY A 58 0.71 -11.21 -34.37
CA GLY A 58 1.95 -10.68 -34.94
C GLY A 58 2.84 -10.02 -33.89
N LYS A 59 4.16 -10.11 -34.13
CA LYS A 59 5.23 -9.73 -33.18
C LYS A 59 5.06 -8.34 -32.54
N GLU A 60 4.74 -7.32 -33.33
CA GLU A 60 4.59 -5.93 -32.88
C GLU A 60 3.47 -5.78 -31.84
N LYS A 61 2.29 -6.37 -32.13
CA LYS A 61 1.13 -6.31 -31.25
C LYS A 61 1.36 -7.10 -29.97
N SER A 62 1.97 -8.28 -30.06
CA SER A 62 2.31 -9.10 -28.90
C SER A 62 3.31 -8.41 -27.98
N ILE A 63 4.33 -7.70 -28.52
CA ILE A 63 5.27 -6.91 -27.71
C ILE A 63 4.54 -5.77 -26.99
N ASN A 64 3.65 -5.05 -27.69
CA ASN A 64 2.90 -3.96 -27.08
C ASN A 64 1.97 -4.48 -25.96
N ARG A 65 1.25 -5.58 -26.23
CA ARG A 65 0.38 -6.25 -25.26
C ARG A 65 1.18 -6.71 -24.03
N LEU A 66 2.33 -7.36 -24.24
CA LEU A 66 3.23 -7.77 -23.16
C LEU A 66 3.61 -6.57 -22.29
N ARG A 67 4.12 -5.49 -22.90
CA ARG A 67 4.55 -4.29 -22.17
C ARG A 67 3.44 -3.67 -21.35
N ASN A 68 2.21 -3.63 -21.86
CA ASN A 68 1.07 -3.03 -21.17
C ASN A 68 0.59 -3.90 -20.02
N LYS A 69 0.29 -5.18 -20.31
CA LYS A 69 -0.19 -6.12 -19.29
C LYS A 69 0.85 -6.41 -18.21
N TYR A 70 2.14 -6.43 -18.55
CA TYR A 70 3.21 -6.68 -17.58
C TYR A 70 3.31 -5.55 -16.57
N ARG A 71 3.25 -4.29 -17.03
CA ARG A 71 3.23 -3.12 -16.14
C ARG A 71 1.99 -3.12 -15.24
N GLU A 72 0.83 -3.47 -15.80
CA GLU A 72 -0.42 -3.56 -15.04
C GLU A 72 -0.37 -4.67 -13.96
N ALA A 73 0.14 -5.84 -14.33
CA ALA A 73 0.28 -6.98 -13.40
C ALA A 73 1.26 -6.71 -12.25
N LEU A 74 2.29 -5.89 -12.46
CA LEU A 74 3.25 -5.51 -11.41
C LEU A 74 2.77 -4.35 -10.53
N ARG A 75 1.82 -3.54 -11.01
CA ARG A 75 1.25 -2.41 -10.28
C ARG A 75 0.18 -2.81 -9.27
N SER A 76 -0.46 -3.95 -9.47
CA SER A 76 -1.51 -4.42 -8.54
C SER A 76 -0.87 -5.07 -7.30
N GLY A 77 -1.11 -4.48 -6.12
CA GLY A 77 -0.55 -4.93 -4.84
C GLY A 77 -0.98 -4.05 -3.67
N ILE A 78 -0.53 -4.38 -2.46
CA ILE A 78 -0.92 -3.73 -1.19
C ILE A 78 0.03 -2.56 -0.86
N ILE A 79 1.32 -2.65 -1.23
CA ILE A 79 2.24 -1.51 -1.22
C ILE A 79 2.39 -1.03 -2.66
N ASP A 80 1.50 -0.14 -3.11
CA ASP A 80 1.54 0.38 -4.48
C ASP A 80 2.36 1.67 -4.60
N SER A 81 2.51 2.42 -3.49
CA SER A 81 3.16 3.73 -3.46
C SER A 81 4.24 3.84 -2.37
N LYS A 82 5.20 4.75 -2.56
CA LYS A 82 6.22 5.05 -1.53
C LYS A 82 5.59 5.88 -0.40
N GLU A 83 4.55 6.62 -0.75
CA GLU A 83 3.81 7.52 0.10
C GLU A 83 3.06 6.75 1.20
N ASP A 84 2.47 5.59 0.88
CA ASP A 84 1.80 4.73 1.86
C ASP A 84 2.80 4.10 2.85
N VAL A 85 3.98 3.71 2.35
CA VAL A 85 5.07 3.24 3.21
C VAL A 85 5.50 4.36 4.15
N ASP A 86 5.69 5.57 3.64
CA ASP A 86 6.09 6.70 4.47
C ASP A 86 5.05 7.00 5.55
N LEU A 87 3.75 6.93 5.22
CA LEU A 87 2.65 7.11 6.17
C LEU A 87 2.69 6.07 7.30
N ILE A 88 2.85 4.79 6.94
CA ILE A 88 2.94 3.68 7.89
C ILE A 88 4.17 3.84 8.79
N LEU A 89 5.34 4.11 8.21
CA LEU A 89 6.59 4.29 8.96
C LEU A 89 6.51 5.49 9.90
N LEU A 90 5.85 6.57 9.48
CA LEU A 90 5.66 7.75 10.31
C LEU A 90 4.73 7.45 11.50
N ALA A 91 3.64 6.71 11.26
CA ALA A 91 2.74 6.29 12.32
C ALA A 91 3.45 5.40 13.35
N LEU A 92 4.30 4.46 12.90
CA LEU A 92 5.14 3.66 13.79
C LEU A 92 6.15 4.53 14.57
N GLU A 93 6.80 5.49 13.92
CA GLU A 93 7.78 6.36 14.57
C GLU A 93 7.13 7.25 15.66
N LEU A 94 5.93 7.75 15.40
CA LEU A 94 5.24 8.68 16.29
C LEU A 94 4.35 8.00 17.33
N ASP A 95 4.20 6.67 17.29
CA ASP A 95 3.08 5.98 17.94
C ASP A 95 1.76 6.71 17.63
N GLY A 96 1.53 6.95 16.33
CA GLY A 96 0.41 7.73 15.81
C GLY A 96 -0.78 6.86 15.40
N ALA A 97 -1.93 7.50 15.22
CA ALA A 97 -3.07 6.91 14.53
C ALA A 97 -3.06 7.30 13.04
N ILE A 98 -3.52 6.41 12.17
CA ILE A 98 -3.72 6.68 10.74
C ILE A 98 -5.20 6.94 10.48
N VAL A 99 -5.48 7.99 9.72
CA VAL A 99 -6.80 8.29 9.17
C VAL A 99 -6.75 8.04 7.67
N THR A 100 -7.44 7.03 7.17
CA THR A 100 -7.43 6.71 5.74
C THR A 100 -8.72 6.02 5.30
N SER A 101 -9.07 6.22 4.03
CA SER A 101 -10.07 5.42 3.32
C SER A 101 -9.44 4.31 2.46
N ASP A 102 -8.12 4.32 2.31
CA ASP A 102 -7.39 3.35 1.49
C ASP A 102 -7.32 1.97 2.17
N GLU A 103 -7.76 0.93 1.45
CA GLU A 103 -7.82 -0.43 1.97
C GLU A 103 -6.45 -1.12 2.07
N GLY A 104 -5.46 -0.71 1.28
CA GLY A 104 -4.07 -1.18 1.41
C GLY A 104 -3.45 -0.68 2.71
N VAL A 105 -3.57 0.62 2.97
CA VAL A 105 -3.07 1.26 4.20
C VAL A 105 -3.78 0.70 5.44
N LYS A 106 -5.12 0.53 5.42
CA LYS A 106 -5.86 -0.07 6.54
C LYS A 106 -5.36 -1.46 6.89
N ARG A 107 -5.19 -2.34 5.90
CA ARG A 107 -4.70 -3.72 6.12
C ARG A 107 -3.32 -3.73 6.77
N TRP A 108 -2.42 -2.82 6.37
CA TRP A 108 -1.11 -2.72 7.00
C TRP A 108 -1.16 -2.17 8.42
N ALA A 109 -1.99 -1.14 8.65
CA ALA A 109 -2.18 -0.60 9.99
C ALA A 109 -2.70 -1.69 10.95
N GLU A 110 -3.66 -2.52 10.52
CA GLU A 110 -4.14 -3.66 11.30
C GLU A 110 -3.04 -4.68 11.58
N LYS A 111 -2.28 -5.10 10.55
CA LYS A 111 -1.16 -6.05 10.71
C LYS A 111 -0.07 -5.55 11.65
N LEU A 112 0.15 -4.24 11.68
CA LEU A 112 1.18 -3.58 12.50
C LEU A 112 0.67 -3.14 13.88
N GLY A 113 -0.62 -3.29 14.17
CA GLY A 113 -1.23 -2.78 15.41
C GLY A 113 -1.28 -1.25 15.50
N ILE A 114 -1.24 -0.56 14.35
CA ILE A 114 -1.38 0.89 14.28
C ILE A 114 -2.86 1.25 14.44
N ARG A 115 -3.15 2.26 15.26
CA ARG A 115 -4.51 2.74 15.50
C ARG A 115 -5.10 3.31 14.20
N LEU A 116 -6.33 2.92 13.88
CA LEU A 116 -7.08 3.45 12.73
C LEU A 116 -8.22 4.34 13.20
N ILE A 117 -8.35 5.51 12.59
CA ILE A 117 -9.47 6.43 12.78
C ILE A 117 -10.23 6.54 11.47
N GLN A 118 -11.54 6.37 11.51
CA GLN A 118 -12.35 6.58 10.31
C GLN A 118 -12.39 8.07 9.95
N PRO A 119 -12.25 8.45 8.66
CA PRO A 119 -12.30 9.86 8.25
C PRO A 119 -13.56 10.59 8.72
N LYS A 120 -14.70 9.89 8.77
CA LYS A 120 -15.98 10.45 9.28
C LYS A 120 -15.91 10.81 10.77
N ALA A 121 -15.24 9.99 11.58
CA ALA A 121 -15.08 10.23 13.02
C ALA A 121 -14.11 11.39 13.31
N LEU A 122 -13.09 11.58 12.47
CA LEU A 122 -12.25 12.78 12.56
C LEU A 122 -13.04 14.04 12.20
N LYS A 123 -13.85 13.95 11.14
CA LYS A 123 -14.68 15.07 10.67
C LYS A 123 -15.63 15.58 11.76
N SER A 124 -16.26 14.68 12.52
CA SER A 124 -17.17 15.08 13.61
C SER A 124 -16.48 15.85 14.74
N ILE A 125 -15.19 15.59 15.01
CA ILE A 125 -14.42 16.38 16.00
C ILE A 125 -14.06 17.75 15.44
N MET A 126 -13.74 17.84 14.15
CA MET A 126 -13.34 19.12 13.54
C MET A 126 -14.53 20.08 13.34
N GLU A 127 -15.74 19.55 13.26
CA GLU A 127 -16.99 20.32 13.07
C GLU A 127 -17.74 20.61 14.37
N GLY A 128 -17.35 19.98 15.49
CA GLY A 128 -17.91 20.20 16.83
C GLY A 128 -17.19 21.32 17.58
#